data_AF-A0AAV0JZM6-F1
#
_entry.id   AF-A0AAV0JZM6-F1
#
_cell.length_a   1.000
_cell.length_b   1.000
_cell.length_c   1.000
_cell.angle_alpha   90.00
_cell.angle_beta   90.00
_cell.angle_gamma   90.00
#
_symmetry.space_group_name_H-M   'P 1'
#
loop_
_entity.id
_entity.type
_entity.pdbx_description
1 polymer ?
#
loop_
_entity_poly.entity_id
_entity_poly.type
_entity_poly.pdbx_seq_one_letter_code
_entity_poly.pdbx_strand_id
1 'polypeptide(L)' 'MGYSVRFGINYVDYKNGLKRYPKQSALWFQRFLKNNDQ' A
#
# COMPACT_ATOMS: atom_id res chain seq x y z
N MET A 1 -22.36 3.37 1.10
CA MET A 1 -21.22 4.23 1.48
C MET A 1 -20.24 3.38 2.28
N GLY A 2 -19.14 2.97 1.68
CA GLY A 2 -18.11 2.13 2.29
C GLY A 2 -16.92 2.13 1.33
N TYR A 3 -15.69 2.10 1.83
CA TYR A 3 -14.43 2.22 1.06
C TYR A 3 -14.02 3.62 0.56
N SER A 4 -14.72 4.68 0.98
CA SER A 4 -14.27 6.06 0.72
C SER A 4 -12.98 6.39 1.46
N VAL A 5 -12.83 5.89 2.69
CA VAL A 5 -11.59 6.00 3.48
C VAL A 5 -10.78 4.73 3.32
N ARG A 6 -9.49 4.86 2.98
CA ARG A 6 -8.59 3.72 2.68
C ARG A 6 -7.30 3.82 3.50
N PHE A 7 -7.22 3.02 4.56
CA PHE A 7 -6.04 2.95 5.45
C PHE A 7 -4.91 2.05 4.91
N GLY A 8 -5.18 1.22 3.90
CA GLY A 8 -4.17 0.33 3.32
C GLY A 8 -3.03 1.09 2.63
N ILE A 9 -1.80 0.59 2.79
CA ILE A 9 -0.60 1.11 2.13
C ILE A 9 -0.49 0.70 0.65
N ASN A 10 -1.37 -0.18 0.19
CA ASN A 10 -1.54 -0.52 -1.23
C ASN A 10 -2.85 0.10 -1.75
N TYR A 11 -2.82 0.60 -2.98
CA TYR A 11 -4.02 0.92 -3.74
C TYR A 11 -4.58 -0.37 -4.36
N VAL A 12 -5.89 -0.57 -4.24
CA VAL A 12 -6.61 -1.68 -4.87
C VAL A 12 -7.45 -1.12 -6.02
N ASP A 13 -7.21 -1.64 -7.21
CA ASP A 13 -7.98 -1.34 -8.41
C ASP A 13 -9.19 -2.26 -8.49
N TYR A 14 -10.33 -1.77 -8.01
CA TYR A 14 -11.59 -2.50 -8.03
C TYR A 14 -12.19 -2.67 -9.43
N LYS A 15 -11.69 -1.93 -10.43
CA LYS A 15 -12.19 -1.98 -11.81
C LYS A 15 -11.40 -3.00 -12.64
N ASN A 16 -10.10 -3.14 -12.39
CA ASN A 16 -9.22 -4.04 -13.13
C ASN A 16 -8.79 -5.24 -12.28
N GLY A 17 -9.76 -6.06 -11.86
CA GLY A 17 -9.47 -7.38 -11.27
C GLY A 17 -8.78 -7.35 -9.91
N LEU A 18 -9.02 -6.33 -9.08
CA LEU A 18 -8.45 -6.20 -7.72
C LEU A 18 -6.91 -6.13 -7.70
N LYS A 19 -6.32 -5.63 -8.78
CA LYS A 19 -4.87 -5.46 -8.87
C LYS A 19 -4.37 -4.46 -7.82
N ARG A 20 -3.22 -4.77 -7.21
CA ARG A 20 -2.63 -4.00 -6.12
C ARG A 20 -1.45 -3.20 -6.62
N TYR A 21 -1.37 -1.94 -6.19
CA TYR A 21 -0.29 -1.03 -6.53
C TYR A 21 0.28 -0.41 -5.24
N PRO A 22 1.59 -0.52 -4.98
CA PRO A 22 2.19 0.02 -3.77
C PRO A 22 2.11 1.56 -3.76
N LYS A 23 1.64 2.12 -2.64
CA LYS A 23 1.70 3.57 -2.41
C LYS A 23 3.10 3.95 -1.91
N GLN A 24 3.38 5.26 -1.88
CA GLN A 24 4.63 5.78 -1.32
C GLN A 24 4.86 5.33 0.13
N SER A 25 3.79 5.20 0.94
CA SER A 25 3.89 4.67 2.30
C SER A 25 4.38 3.23 2.35
N ALA A 26 4.03 2.38 1.38
CA ALA A 26 4.54 1.01 1.30
C ALA A 26 6.04 0.98 0.95
N LEU A 27 6.48 1.84 0.02
CA LEU A 27 7.89 1.95 -0.35
C LEU A 27 8.75 2.49 0.80
N TRP A 28 8.26 3.50 1.50
CA TRP A 28 8.92 4.02 2.70
C TRP A 28 9.03 2.94 3.77
N PHE A 29 7.94 2.22 4.07
CA PHE A 29 7.94 1.19 5.10
C PHE A 29 8.89 0.03 4.76
N GLN A 30 8.96 -0.35 3.48
CA GLN A 30 9.95 -1.33 3.01
C GLN A 30 11.40 -0.88 3.26
N ARG A 31 11.72 0.40 2.99
CA ARG A 31 13.06 0.94 3.26
C ARG A 31 13.34 1.03 4.75
N PHE A 32 12.36 1.46 5.52
CA PHE A 32 12.45 1.51 6.98
C PHE A 32 12.81 0.14 7.55
N LEU A 33 12.05 -0.90 7.21
CA LEU A 33 12.31 -2.26 7.71
C LEU A 33 13.70 -2.78 7.30
N LYS A 34 14.10 -2.59 6.03
CA LYS A 34 15.43 -2.98 5.55
C LYS A 34 16.58 -2.29 6.28
N ASN A 35 16.36 -1.08 6.80
CA ASN A 35 17.36 -0.34 7.55
C ASN A 35 17.39 -0.71 9.05
N ASN A 36 16.40 -1.47 9.54
CA ASN A 36 16.35 -1.97 10.91
C ASN A 36 16.90 -3.40 11.05
N ASP A 37 17.25 -4.06 9.95
CA ASP A 37 17.88 -5.38 9.92
C ASP A 37 19.43 -5.29 9.98
N GLN A 38 19.98 -4.19 10.51
CA GLN A 38 21.42 -3.95 10.68
C GLN A 38 21.91 -4.36 12.06
#